data_AF-A0A371LCM4-F1
#
_entry.id   AF-A0A371LCM4-F1
#
_cell.length_a   1.000
_cell.length_b   1.000
_cell.length_c   1.000
_cell.angle_alpha   90.00
_cell.angle_beta   90.00
_cell.angle_gamma   90.00
#
_symmetry.space_group_name_H-M   'P 1'
#
loop_
_entity.id
_entity.type
_entity.pdbx_description
1 polymer ?
#
loop_
_entity_poly.entity_id
_entity_poly.type
_entity_poly.pdbx_seq_one_letter_code
_entity_poly.pdbx_strand_id
1 'polypeptide(L)'
;QDFTYTVSTKGRFTTPEEFEQVILRTDATGASLFLKDVARIELGAQDYSLVTSLNGKKNAAFGIYLQPGANALDTAEAVRQTMERLSKRFPDGIAYKIPYDTTKFVEVSIEEVIHTFIEALILVMLVVYIFLQNWRATLIPVLAIP
;
A
#
# COMPACT_ATOMS: atom_id res chain seq x y z
N GLN A 1 -17.10 40.45 -35.54
CA GLN A 1 -17.04 39.31 -34.60
C GLN A 1 -15.58 39.22 -34.19
N ASP A 2 -15.26 39.60 -32.96
CA ASP A 2 -13.87 39.76 -32.53
C ASP A 2 -13.29 38.40 -32.15
N PHE A 3 -12.19 38.02 -32.83
CA PHE A 3 -11.49 36.78 -32.57
C PHE A 3 -10.39 37.03 -31.53
N THR A 4 -10.47 36.34 -30.40
CA THR A 4 -9.42 36.32 -29.37
C THR A 4 -8.70 34.99 -29.44
N TYR A 5 -7.36 35.03 -29.53
CA TYR A 5 -6.52 33.84 -29.54
C TYR A 5 -5.59 33.86 -28.34
N THR A 6 -5.53 32.75 -27.61
CA THR A 6 -4.58 32.56 -26.51
C THR A 6 -3.27 32.04 -27.09
N VAL A 7 -2.19 32.80 -26.92
CA VAL A 7 -0.83 32.38 -27.28
C VAL A 7 -0.13 31.91 -26.01
N SER A 8 0.45 30.70 -26.03
CA SER A 8 1.29 30.18 -24.96
C SER A 8 2.65 29.74 -25.51
N THR A 9 3.69 29.91 -24.70
CA THR A 9 5.06 29.51 -25.04
C THR A 9 5.49 28.32 -24.19
N LYS A 10 6.42 27.51 -24.70
CA LYS A 10 7.08 26.48 -23.88
C LYS A 10 7.84 27.18 -22.74
N GLY A 11 7.49 26.88 -21.48
CA GLY A 11 8.07 27.52 -20.31
C GLY A 11 9.20 26.73 -19.66
N ARG A 12 8.97 25.46 -19.34
CA ARG A 12 9.94 24.59 -18.64
C ARG A 12 10.46 23.50 -19.55
N PHE A 13 11.72 23.13 -19.37
CA PHE A 13 12.29 21.94 -19.98
C PHE A 13 11.65 20.68 -19.39
N THR A 14 11.46 19.69 -20.23
CA THR A 14 10.74 18.45 -19.96
C THR A 14 11.58 17.21 -20.25
N THR A 15 12.59 17.35 -21.10
CA THR A 15 13.46 16.24 -21.49
C THR A 15 14.92 16.51 -21.12
N PRO A 16 15.71 15.47 -20.79
CA PRO A 16 17.14 15.62 -20.53
C PRO A 16 17.89 16.37 -21.64
N GLU A 17 17.52 16.16 -22.90
CA GLU A 17 18.14 16.79 -24.07
C GLU A 17 17.91 18.31 -24.10
N GLU A 18 16.78 18.80 -23.59
CA GLU A 18 16.54 20.24 -23.43
C GLU A 18 17.45 20.83 -22.35
N PHE A 19 17.76 20.08 -21.28
CA PHE A 19 18.72 20.50 -20.25
C PHE A 19 20.17 20.46 -20.74
N GLU A 20 20.51 19.50 -21.60
CA GLU A 20 21.85 19.41 -22.22
C GLU A 20 22.21 20.67 -23.03
N GLN A 21 21.21 21.31 -23.64
CA GLN A 21 21.37 22.52 -24.47
C GLN A 21 21.39 23.82 -23.66
N VAL A 22 21.42 23.76 -22.33
CA VAL A 22 21.56 24.96 -21.50
C VAL A 22 22.92 25.60 -21.74
N ILE A 23 22.93 26.86 -22.18
CA ILE A 23 24.15 27.63 -22.41
C ILE A 23 24.70 28.10 -21.07
N LEU A 24 25.96 27.76 -20.78
CA LEU A 24 26.68 28.21 -19.60
C LEU A 24 27.48 29.49 -19.86
N ARG A 25 28.06 29.60 -21.05
CA ARG A 25 28.86 30.74 -21.48
C ARG A 25 28.86 30.86 -23.00
N THR A 26 28.88 32.08 -23.50
CA THR A 26 29.13 32.37 -24.91
C THR A 26 30.31 33.32 -25.03
N ASP A 27 31.26 33.00 -25.92
CA ASP A 27 32.44 33.82 -26.16
C ASP A 27 32.19 34.87 -27.26
N ALA A 28 33.02 35.91 -27.30
CA ALA A 28 32.94 36.99 -28.30
C ALA A 28 33.12 36.52 -29.75
N THR A 29 33.66 35.32 -29.95
CA THR A 29 33.84 34.66 -31.25
C THR A 29 32.60 33.86 -31.70
N GLY A 30 31.54 33.78 -30.88
CA GLY A 30 30.29 33.07 -31.19
C GLY A 30 30.25 31.61 -30.74
N ALA A 31 31.34 31.07 -30.19
CA ALA A 31 31.32 29.74 -29.58
C ALA A 31 30.49 29.76 -28.29
N SER A 32 29.61 28.76 -28.12
CA SER A 32 28.82 28.58 -26.90
C SER A 32 29.21 27.29 -26.21
N LEU A 33 29.42 27.37 -24.89
CA LEU A 33 29.63 26.25 -23.99
C LEU A 33 28.28 25.82 -23.43
N PHE A 34 27.92 24.56 -23.65
CA PHE A 34 26.67 23.97 -23.19
C PHE A 34 26.87 23.13 -21.92
N LEU A 35 25.78 22.88 -21.18
CA LEU A 35 25.82 22.08 -19.96
C LEU A 35 26.33 20.64 -20.22
N LYS A 36 25.94 20.05 -21.36
CA LYS A 36 26.44 18.74 -21.80
C LYS A 36 27.95 18.68 -22.01
N ASP A 37 28.61 19.82 -22.25
CA ASP A 37 30.05 19.85 -22.49
C ASP A 37 30.84 19.69 -21.18
N VAL A 38 30.19 19.87 -20.02
CA VAL A 38 30.83 19.82 -18.69
C VAL A 38 30.13 18.89 -17.67
N ALA A 39 28.95 18.37 -17.99
CA ALA A 39 28.17 17.50 -17.11
C ALA A 39 27.42 16.41 -17.88
N ARG A 40 27.09 15.31 -17.20
CA ARG A 40 26.19 14.27 -17.70
C ARG A 40 24.79 14.49 -17.16
N ILE A 41 23.81 14.55 -18.05
CA ILE A 41 22.41 14.72 -17.71
C ILE A 41 21.71 13.38 -17.94
N GLU A 42 21.02 12.86 -16.94
CA GLU A 42 20.22 11.64 -17.08
C GLU A 42 19.01 11.64 -16.15
N LEU A 43 17.99 10.87 -16.52
CA LEU A 43 16.87 10.60 -15.63
C LEU A 43 17.29 9.50 -14.64
N GLY A 44 17.55 9.90 -13.40
CA GLY A 44 17.99 9.01 -12.32
C GLY A 44 17.02 8.97 -11.14
N ALA A 45 17.38 8.18 -10.13
CA ALA A 45 16.75 8.26 -8.82
C ALA A 45 17.25 9.52 -8.09
N GLN A 46 16.42 10.09 -7.23
CA GLN A 46 16.81 11.23 -6.40
C GLN A 46 17.84 10.83 -5.33
N ASP A 47 17.72 9.62 -4.78
CA ASP A 47 18.61 9.09 -3.75
C ASP A 47 18.85 7.59 -3.99
N TYR A 48 20.09 7.16 -3.77
CA TYR A 48 20.56 5.78 -3.88
C TYR A 48 21.01 5.19 -2.53
N SER A 49 20.76 5.90 -1.42
CA SER A 49 21.13 5.50 -0.05
C SER A 49 20.38 4.26 0.45
N LEU A 50 19.17 4.02 -0.07
CA LEU A 50 18.29 2.93 0.37
C LEU A 50 18.23 1.82 -0.68
N VAL A 51 18.59 0.60 -0.27
CA VAL A 51 18.42 -0.61 -1.09
C VAL A 51 17.53 -1.58 -0.33
N THR A 52 16.36 -1.88 -0.87
CA THR A 52 15.40 -2.81 -0.28
C THR A 52 15.45 -4.17 -0.97
N SER A 53 15.41 -5.23 -0.16
CA SER A 53 15.40 -6.61 -0.65
C SER A 53 14.38 -7.46 0.10
N LEU A 54 13.83 -8.46 -0.59
CA LEU A 54 12.91 -9.45 -0.03
C LEU A 54 13.41 -10.80 -0.49
N ASN A 55 13.81 -11.65 0.46
CA ASN A 55 14.40 -12.97 0.21
C ASN A 55 15.57 -12.92 -0.80
N GLY A 56 16.48 -11.95 -0.63
CA GLY A 56 17.65 -11.77 -1.48
C GLY A 56 17.39 -11.14 -2.85
N LYS A 57 16.12 -10.86 -3.20
CA LYS A 57 15.75 -10.18 -4.46
C LYS A 57 15.52 -8.69 -4.21
N LYS A 58 16.10 -7.82 -5.03
CA LYS A 58 15.85 -6.37 -4.99
C LYS A 58 14.35 -6.10 -5.21
N ASN A 59 13.78 -5.18 -4.45
CA ASN A 59 12.39 -4.75 -4.57
C ASN A 59 12.28 -3.24 -4.33
N ALA A 60 11.10 -2.68 -4.60
CA ALA A 60 10.68 -1.40 -4.05
C ALA A 60 9.79 -1.67 -2.82
N ALA A 61 10.16 -1.11 -1.67
CA ALA A 61 9.38 -1.24 -0.44
C ALA A 61 8.53 0.02 -0.18
N PHE A 62 7.32 -0.20 0.32
CA PHE A 62 6.42 0.86 0.78
C PHE A 62 6.03 0.61 2.23
N GLY A 63 6.17 1.65 3.07
CA GLY A 63 5.64 1.64 4.43
C GLY A 63 4.23 2.22 4.44
N ILE A 64 3.27 1.46 4.96
CA ILE A 64 1.90 1.93 5.18
C ILE A 64 1.75 2.25 6.66
N TYR A 65 1.46 3.51 6.96
CA TYR A 65 1.27 3.98 8.32
C TYR A 65 -0.21 4.26 8.57
N LEU A 66 -0.71 3.73 9.68
CA LEU A 66 -2.08 3.94 10.09
C LEU A 66 -2.28 5.39 10.55
N GLN A 67 -3.34 6.02 10.07
CA GLN A 67 -3.73 7.35 10.56
C GLN A 67 -4.16 7.26 12.04
N PRO A 68 -3.77 8.23 12.89
CA PRO A 68 -4.22 8.25 14.29
C PRO A 68 -5.74 8.17 14.41
N GLY A 69 -6.23 7.24 15.24
CA GLY A 69 -7.66 7.02 15.47
C GLY A 69 -8.39 6.21 14.40
N ALA A 70 -7.72 5.79 13.32
CA ALA A 70 -8.33 4.92 12.31
C ALA A 70 -8.36 3.45 12.76
N ASN A 71 -9.28 2.67 12.20
CA ASN A 71 -9.35 1.23 12.43
C ASN A 71 -8.28 0.51 11.59
N ALA A 72 -7.45 -0.29 12.25
CA ALA A 72 -6.36 -1.01 11.59
C ALA A 72 -6.85 -2.11 10.64
N LEU A 73 -7.87 -2.89 11.02
CA LEU A 73 -8.41 -4.00 10.23
C LEU A 73 -9.07 -3.48 8.95
N ASP A 74 -9.93 -2.47 9.08
CA ASP A 74 -10.61 -1.85 7.93
C ASP A 74 -9.60 -1.21 6.96
N THR A 75 -8.56 -0.57 7.52
CA THR A 75 -7.51 0.06 6.71
C THR A 75 -6.68 -0.98 5.98
N ALA A 76 -6.25 -2.06 6.65
CA ALA A 76 -5.48 -3.12 6.02
C ALA A 76 -6.28 -3.79 4.89
N GLU A 77 -7.57 -4.02 5.09
CA GLU A 77 -8.44 -4.58 4.08
C GLU A 77 -8.59 -3.64 2.86
N ALA A 78 -8.82 -2.34 3.10
CA ALA A 78 -8.86 -1.33 2.03
C ALA A 78 -7.54 -1.24 1.25
N VAL A 79 -6.40 -1.40 1.93
CA VAL A 79 -5.07 -1.45 1.30
C VAL A 79 -4.93 -2.69 0.43
N ARG A 80 -5.31 -3.88 0.91
CA ARG A 80 -5.27 -5.13 0.13
C ARG A 80 -6.13 -5.03 -1.13
N GLN A 81 -7.37 -4.56 -1.00
CA GLN A 81 -8.28 -4.37 -2.14
C GLN A 81 -7.73 -3.37 -3.15
N THR A 82 -7.11 -2.29 -2.67
CA THR A 82 -6.47 -1.30 -3.55
C THR A 82 -5.28 -1.92 -4.29
N MET A 83 -4.43 -2.67 -3.61
CA MET A 83 -3.27 -3.33 -4.22
C MET A 83 -3.70 -4.40 -5.23
N GLU A 84 -4.74 -5.17 -4.96
CA GLU A 84 -5.31 -6.13 -5.90
C GLU A 84 -5.89 -5.46 -7.14
N ARG A 85 -6.56 -4.32 -6.98
CA ARG A 85 -7.05 -3.53 -8.11
C ARG A 85 -5.91 -2.98 -8.96
N LEU A 86 -4.85 -2.47 -8.32
CA LEU A 86 -3.69 -1.90 -9.00
C LEU A 86 -2.85 -2.97 -9.70
N SER A 87 -2.72 -4.16 -9.12
CA SER A 87 -1.89 -5.23 -9.68
C SER A 87 -2.36 -5.70 -11.05
N LYS A 88 -3.64 -5.50 -11.38
CA LYS A 88 -4.20 -5.79 -12.71
C LYS A 88 -3.61 -4.92 -13.83
N ARG A 89 -2.96 -3.80 -13.49
CA ARG A 89 -2.35 -2.87 -14.45
C ARG A 89 -0.82 -2.91 -14.43
N PHE A 90 -0.23 -3.84 -13.68
CA PHE A 90 1.20 -3.95 -13.62
C PHE A 90 1.76 -4.48 -14.95
N PRO A 91 2.88 -3.93 -15.43
CA PRO A 91 3.66 -4.53 -16.50
C PRO A 91 4.04 -5.97 -16.18
N ASP A 92 4.27 -6.76 -17.23
CA ASP A 92 4.73 -8.15 -17.08
C ASP A 92 6.00 -8.23 -16.24
N GLY A 93 6.05 -9.22 -15.35
CA GLY A 93 7.19 -9.45 -14.45
C GLY A 93 7.17 -8.65 -13.15
N ILE A 94 6.17 -7.79 -12.92
CA ILE A 94 5.99 -7.07 -11.65
C ILE A 94 4.91 -7.75 -10.81
N ALA A 95 5.26 -8.09 -9.57
CA ALA A 95 4.35 -8.63 -8.57
C ALA A 95 4.56 -7.91 -7.23
N TYR A 96 3.50 -7.85 -6.42
CA TYR A 96 3.58 -7.31 -5.07
C TYR A 96 3.46 -8.43 -4.02
N LYS A 97 3.99 -8.17 -2.83
CA LYS A 97 3.80 -8.99 -1.63
C LYS A 97 3.68 -8.08 -0.43
N ILE A 98 2.86 -8.49 0.54
CA ILE A 98 2.75 -7.84 1.85
C ILE A 98 3.36 -8.80 2.88
N PRO A 99 4.70 -8.80 3.05
CA PRO A 99 5.37 -9.75 3.92
C PRO A 99 5.20 -9.44 5.41
N TYR A 100 4.83 -8.20 5.74
CA TYR A 100 4.66 -7.73 7.10
C TYR A 100 3.30 -7.05 7.22
N ASP A 101 2.42 -7.66 8.01
CA ASP A 101 1.08 -7.17 8.30
C ASP A 101 0.75 -7.46 9.76
N THR A 102 0.65 -6.41 10.57
CA THR A 102 0.35 -6.51 12.00
C THR A 102 -1.11 -6.88 12.26
N THR A 103 -2.00 -6.64 11.31
CA THR A 103 -3.44 -6.92 11.48
C THR A 103 -3.77 -8.40 11.45
N LYS A 104 -2.92 -9.20 10.79
CA LYS A 104 -3.08 -10.66 10.73
C LYS A 104 -3.06 -11.31 12.11
N PHE A 105 -2.25 -10.80 13.03
CA PHE A 105 -2.23 -11.29 14.41
C PHE A 105 -3.56 -11.01 15.13
N VAL A 106 -4.11 -9.81 14.92
CA VAL A 106 -5.38 -9.39 15.53
C VAL A 106 -6.54 -10.24 14.98
N GLU A 107 -6.56 -10.46 13.67
CA GLU A 107 -7.57 -11.28 13.00
C GLU A 107 -7.59 -12.71 13.53
N VAL A 108 -6.43 -13.37 13.60
CA VAL A 108 -6.30 -14.72 14.17
C VAL A 108 -6.68 -14.75 15.66
N SER A 109 -6.33 -13.73 16.43
CA SER A 109 -6.71 -13.65 17.85
C SER A 109 -8.23 -13.56 18.02
N ILE A 110 -8.92 -12.81 17.16
CA ILE A 110 -10.39 -12.72 17.18
C ILE A 110 -11.00 -14.08 16.81
N GLU A 111 -10.47 -14.74 15.78
CA GLU A 111 -10.91 -16.08 15.37
C GLU A 111 -10.76 -17.10 16.51
N GLU A 112 -9.62 -17.12 17.20
CA GLU A 112 -9.39 -17.98 18.36
C GLU A 112 -10.35 -17.71 19.51
N VAL A 113 -10.66 -16.43 19.79
CA VAL A 113 -11.66 -16.07 20.80
C VAL A 113 -13.05 -16.58 20.44
N ILE A 114 -13.45 -16.46 19.17
CA ILE A 114 -14.74 -16.98 18.68
C ILE A 114 -14.78 -18.51 18.81
N HIS A 115 -13.71 -19.20 18.42
CA HIS A 115 -13.60 -20.65 18.58
C HIS A 115 -13.75 -21.08 20.05
N THR A 116 -12.97 -20.46 20.94
CA THR A 116 -13.00 -20.75 22.38
C THR A 116 -14.39 -20.47 22.97
N PHE A 117 -15.06 -19.41 22.51
CA PHE A 117 -16.41 -19.08 22.93
C PHE A 117 -17.43 -20.16 22.52
N ILE A 118 -17.37 -20.65 21.29
CA ILE A 118 -18.25 -21.72 20.79
C ILE A 118 -18.00 -23.02 21.57
N GLU A 119 -16.74 -23.37 21.81
CA GLU A 119 -16.38 -24.55 22.62
C GLU A 119 -16.94 -24.44 24.04
N ALA A 120 -16.78 -23.28 24.68
CA ALA A 120 -17.34 -23.03 26.01
C ALA A 120 -18.87 -23.15 26.02
N LEU A 121 -19.55 -22.61 25.01
CA LEU A 121 -21.02 -22.70 24.89
C LEU A 121 -21.49 -24.16 24.78
N ILE A 122 -20.83 -24.96 23.94
CA ILE A 122 -21.14 -26.39 23.78
C ILE A 122 -20.90 -27.14 25.09
N LEU A 123 -19.77 -26.89 25.77
CA LEU A 123 -19.47 -27.54 27.04
C LEU A 123 -20.50 -27.21 28.11
N VAL A 124 -20.92 -25.94 28.23
CA VAL A 124 -21.98 -25.53 29.16
C VAL A 124 -23.30 -26.23 28.82
N MET A 125 -23.67 -26.27 27.54
CA MET A 125 -24.89 -26.94 27.09
C MET A 125 -24.90 -28.44 27.45
N LEU A 126 -23.78 -29.12 27.24
CA LEU A 126 -23.62 -30.54 27.58
C LEU A 126 -23.76 -30.77 29.08
N VAL A 127 -23.11 -29.95 29.91
CA VAL A 127 -23.20 -30.05 31.36
C VAL A 127 -24.65 -29.86 31.81
N VAL A 128 -25.33 -28.80 31.37
CA VAL A 128 -26.74 -28.54 31.71
C VAL A 128 -27.65 -29.69 31.26
N TYR A 129 -27.43 -30.23 30.05
CA TYR A 129 -28.20 -31.36 29.54
C TYR A 129 -28.07 -32.61 30.42
N ILE A 130 -26.85 -32.92 30.87
CA ILE A 130 -26.60 -34.09 31.74
C ILE A 130 -27.35 -33.95 33.07
N PHE A 131 -27.42 -32.74 33.64
CA PHE A 131 -28.15 -32.49 34.89
C PHE A 131 -29.67 -32.53 34.72
N LEU A 132 -30.20 -31.95 33.64
CA LEU A 132 -31.64 -31.82 33.44
C LEU A 132 -32.29 -33.00 32.72
N GLN A 133 -31.51 -33.79 31.96
CA GLN A 133 -31.94 -34.93 31.12
C GLN A 133 -33.15 -34.62 30.21
N ASN A 134 -33.40 -33.33 29.95
CA ASN A 134 -34.56 -32.84 29.24
C ASN A 134 -34.15 -31.70 28.31
N TRP A 135 -34.32 -31.94 27.01
CA TRP A 135 -33.97 -30.99 25.95
C TRP A 135 -34.70 -29.65 26.07
N ARG A 136 -35.97 -29.65 26.49
CA ARG A 136 -36.77 -28.42 26.66
C ARG A 136 -36.24 -27.55 27.80
N ALA A 137 -35.75 -28.18 28.87
CA ALA A 137 -35.21 -27.46 30.03
C ALA A 137 -33.79 -26.92 29.77
N THR A 138 -33.00 -27.61 28.95
CA THR A 138 -31.63 -27.21 28.57
C THR A 138 -31.60 -26.01 27.63
N LEU A 139 -32.65 -25.82 26.81
CA LEU A 139 -32.72 -24.70 25.86
C LEU A 139 -32.93 -23.34 26.55
N ILE A 140 -33.54 -23.33 27.75
CA ILE A 140 -33.88 -22.09 28.47
C ILE A 140 -32.61 -21.28 28.83
N PRO A 141 -31.56 -21.87 29.44
CA PRO A 141 -30.30 -21.16 29.69
C PRO A 141 -29.54 -20.75 28.43
N VAL A 142 -29.57 -21.56 27.36
CA VAL A 142 -28.87 -21.24 26.10
C VAL A 142 -29.48 -20.00 25.45
N LEU A 143 -30.81 -19.89 25.44
CA LEU A 143 -31.50 -18.70 24.94
C LEU A 143 -31.31 -17.46 25.84
N ALA A 144 -30.89 -17.65 27.09
CA ALA A 144 -30.58 -16.56 28.02
C ALA A 144 -29.16 -16.01 27.86
N ILE A 145 -28.28 -16.73 27.13
CA ILE A 145 -26.94 -16.29 26.73
C ILE A 145 -27.06 -15.77 25.30
N PRO A 146 -27.33 -14.46 25.08
CA PRO A 146 -27.38 -13.88 23.75
C PRO A 146 -26.02 -13.90 23.05
#